data_AF-A0A7G1IGG9-F1
#
_entry.id   AF-A0A7G1IGG9-F1
#
_cell.length_a   1.000
_cell.length_b   1.000
_cell.length_c   1.000
_cell.angle_alpha   90.00
_cell.angle_beta   90.00
_cell.angle_gamma   90.00
#
_symmetry.space_group_name_H-M   'P 1'
#
loop_
_entity.id
_entity.type
_entity.pdbx_description
1 polymer ?
#
loop_
_entity_poly.entity_id
_entity_poly.type
_entity_poly.pdbx_seq_one_letter_code
_entity_poly.pdbx_strand_id
1 'polypeptide(L)'
;MQNVGALQSGLANLGDTVSGAFNTGLTVPAHVSGIGNVGSDLAGLFRDDTGALRFNVGLGNVGGGNVGSGNVGSFNVGSGNIGNYNVGPGNLGNYNIGLANLGHYSVGFGNAGDFNVGFANTGSNNFGLANTGSNNFGIGLTGDGQVGFGGLNSGSGNIGLFNSGSGNIGLFNSGTGNFGVGNSGSYNTGIGNAGGSNTGLFNAGLINTGIGNTGSYSSGGFNAGSTNTGGFNTGDYNTGYVNAGDYNTGVANSGDVNTGAFISGSYSNGLFWRGDHQGLIGISYALVVPEIPIHAGISIPVNIPFGGDVGDINIPSVTIPQIQLRTYFLDILFGGVGPITTPCQDFRS
;
A
#
# COMPACT_ATOMS: atom_id res chain seq x y z
N MET A 1 64.78 -30.09 -23.77
CA MET A 1 66.13 -29.53 -23.51
C MET A 1 65.92 -28.08 -23.17
N GLN A 2 66.04 -27.70 -21.90
CA GLN A 2 66.02 -26.30 -21.48
C GLN A 2 67.47 -25.86 -21.28
N ASN A 3 67.83 -24.70 -21.79
CA ASN A 3 69.10 -24.07 -21.46
C ASN A 3 68.94 -23.40 -20.08
N VAL A 4 69.88 -23.61 -19.14
CA VAL A 4 69.82 -23.02 -17.78
C VAL A 4 71.09 -22.23 -17.47
N GLY A 5 70.99 -20.96 -17.09
CA GLY A 5 72.15 -20.09 -16.83
C GLY A 5 71.90 -18.59 -17.06
N ALA A 6 72.87 -17.77 -16.68
CA ALA A 6 72.68 -16.32 -16.54
C ALA A 6 72.56 -15.55 -17.87
N LEU A 7 73.23 -15.97 -18.95
CA LEU A 7 73.17 -15.34 -20.28
C LEU A 7 72.94 -16.40 -21.36
N GLN A 8 71.73 -16.53 -21.88
CA GLN A 8 71.39 -17.64 -22.77
C GLN A 8 70.44 -17.27 -23.90
N SER A 9 70.52 -18.03 -25.00
CA SER A 9 69.59 -17.93 -26.11
C SER A 9 69.19 -19.29 -26.67
N GLY A 10 67.97 -19.41 -27.20
CA GLY A 10 67.46 -20.68 -27.74
C GLY A 10 65.94 -20.80 -27.73
N LEU A 11 65.43 -22.02 -27.96
CA LEU A 11 64.00 -22.27 -28.03
C LEU A 11 63.32 -22.22 -26.65
N ALA A 12 63.94 -22.80 -25.61
CA ALA A 12 63.43 -22.84 -24.24
C ALA A 12 64.57 -22.55 -23.25
N ASN A 13 64.52 -21.42 -22.55
CA ASN A 13 65.61 -20.94 -21.69
C ASN A 13 65.10 -20.58 -20.27
N LEU A 14 65.94 -20.81 -19.27
CA LEU A 14 65.65 -20.58 -17.85
C LEU A 14 66.82 -19.82 -17.19
N GLY A 15 66.63 -18.55 -16.84
CA GLY A 15 67.71 -17.73 -16.26
C GLY A 15 67.47 -16.22 -16.32
N ASP A 16 68.44 -15.44 -15.85
CA ASP A 16 68.23 -14.01 -15.53
C ASP A 16 68.50 -13.04 -16.69
N THR A 17 69.18 -13.43 -17.77
CA THR A 17 69.32 -12.60 -18.98
C THR A 17 69.21 -13.51 -20.20
N VAL A 18 67.98 -13.80 -20.61
CA VAL A 18 67.71 -14.83 -21.61
C VAL A 18 66.91 -14.27 -22.80
N SER A 19 67.22 -14.75 -24.00
CA SER A 19 66.57 -14.35 -25.25
C SER A 19 66.12 -15.55 -26.08
N GLY A 20 64.93 -15.56 -26.68
CA GLY A 20 64.50 -16.80 -27.36
C GLY A 20 63.01 -16.93 -27.63
N ALA A 21 62.54 -18.13 -27.95
CA ALA A 21 61.12 -18.35 -28.18
C ALA A 21 60.33 -18.47 -26.87
N PHE A 22 60.80 -19.28 -25.92
CA PHE A 22 60.18 -19.48 -24.61
C PHE A 22 61.21 -19.24 -23.51
N ASN A 23 61.00 -18.25 -22.65
CA ASN A 23 61.98 -17.87 -21.63
C ASN A 23 61.32 -17.72 -20.26
N THR A 24 61.96 -18.24 -19.21
CA THR A 24 61.52 -18.12 -17.82
C THR A 24 62.64 -17.52 -16.97
N GLY A 25 62.40 -16.39 -16.31
CA GLY A 25 63.32 -15.74 -15.38
C GLY A 25 63.29 -16.39 -13.99
N LEU A 26 64.45 -16.52 -13.32
CA LEU A 26 64.51 -17.25 -12.04
C LEU A 26 64.49 -16.35 -10.79
N THR A 27 64.89 -15.08 -10.85
CA THR A 27 64.77 -14.10 -9.74
C THR A 27 65.00 -12.63 -10.22
N VAL A 28 64.94 -11.65 -9.29
CA VAL A 28 65.18 -10.17 -9.39
C VAL A 28 66.14 -9.69 -10.51
N PRO A 29 65.95 -8.46 -11.04
CA PRO A 29 65.31 -8.22 -12.32
C PRO A 29 65.97 -9.00 -13.48
N ALA A 30 65.25 -9.94 -14.08
CA ALA A 30 65.73 -10.74 -15.19
C ALA A 30 65.48 -10.04 -16.54
N HIS A 31 66.48 -9.77 -17.37
CA HIS A 31 66.24 -9.15 -18.68
C HIS A 31 65.86 -10.22 -19.72
N VAL A 32 64.55 -10.45 -19.90
CA VAL A 32 64.04 -11.57 -20.70
C VAL A 32 63.40 -11.09 -22.00
N SER A 33 63.92 -11.48 -23.17
CA SER A 33 63.40 -11.05 -24.48
C SER A 33 62.98 -12.21 -25.40
N GLY A 34 61.94 -12.05 -26.21
CA GLY A 34 61.48 -13.19 -27.01
C GLY A 34 60.03 -13.22 -27.45
N ILE A 35 59.54 -14.42 -27.80
CA ILE A 35 58.14 -14.63 -28.18
C ILE A 35 57.28 -14.84 -26.94
N GLY A 36 57.58 -15.81 -26.08
CA GLY A 36 56.83 -16.13 -24.85
C GLY A 36 57.72 -16.05 -23.62
N ASN A 37 57.56 -15.00 -22.82
CA ASN A 37 58.46 -14.69 -21.72
C ASN A 37 57.68 -14.65 -20.39
N VAL A 38 58.26 -15.20 -19.32
CA VAL A 38 57.74 -15.20 -17.95
C VAL A 38 58.85 -14.72 -17.00
N GLY A 39 58.64 -13.68 -16.19
CA GLY A 39 59.68 -13.18 -15.28
C GLY A 39 59.48 -11.72 -14.82
N SER A 40 60.57 -11.02 -14.48
CA SER A 40 60.63 -9.55 -14.34
C SER A 40 61.30 -8.94 -15.58
N ASP A 41 61.21 -7.63 -15.85
CA ASP A 41 61.92 -6.93 -16.95
C ASP A 41 61.92 -7.60 -18.33
N LEU A 42 60.73 -8.03 -18.77
CA LEU A 42 60.54 -8.69 -20.06
C LEU A 42 60.74 -7.71 -21.25
N ALA A 43 60.82 -8.23 -22.48
CA ALA A 43 60.70 -7.54 -23.77
C ALA A 43 60.19 -8.54 -24.82
N GLY A 44 59.46 -8.12 -25.85
CA GLY A 44 58.99 -9.03 -26.91
C GLY A 44 57.47 -9.30 -26.94
N LEU A 45 57.04 -10.31 -27.70
CA LEU A 45 55.68 -10.40 -28.27
C LEU A 45 54.58 -10.82 -27.27
N PHE A 46 54.83 -11.87 -26.48
CA PHE A 46 53.98 -12.33 -25.38
C PHE A 46 54.79 -12.24 -24.08
N ARG A 47 54.40 -11.31 -23.21
CA ARG A 47 55.06 -11.05 -21.93
C ARG A 47 54.11 -11.34 -20.79
N ASP A 48 54.62 -12.00 -19.76
CA ASP A 48 53.90 -12.16 -18.51
C ASP A 48 54.76 -11.76 -17.29
N ASP A 49 54.60 -10.51 -16.83
CA ASP A 49 55.17 -10.01 -15.57
C ASP A 49 54.14 -9.97 -14.42
N THR A 50 52.86 -10.32 -14.68
CA THR A 50 51.75 -10.13 -13.73
C THR A 50 50.53 -11.07 -13.90
N GLY A 51 50.59 -12.09 -14.75
CA GLY A 51 49.50 -12.99 -15.16
C GLY A 51 48.66 -12.50 -16.37
N ALA A 52 49.08 -11.47 -17.13
CA ALA A 52 48.22 -10.78 -18.11
C ALA A 52 48.81 -10.72 -19.52
N LEU A 53 48.11 -11.30 -20.50
CA LEU A 53 48.44 -11.23 -21.94
C LEU A 53 48.39 -9.78 -22.46
N ARG A 54 49.54 -9.16 -22.72
CA ARG A 54 49.64 -7.82 -23.35
C ARG A 54 49.54 -7.81 -24.88
N PHE A 55 49.38 -8.97 -25.50
CA PHE A 55 49.29 -9.08 -26.96
C PHE A 55 47.93 -8.57 -27.47
N ASN A 56 47.95 -7.68 -28.45
CA ASN A 56 46.76 -7.17 -29.12
C ASN A 56 46.82 -7.51 -30.62
N VAL A 57 45.68 -7.84 -31.22
CA VAL A 57 45.52 -8.00 -32.67
C VAL A 57 44.91 -6.72 -33.23
N GLY A 58 45.72 -5.89 -33.88
CA GLY A 58 45.30 -4.59 -34.45
C GLY A 58 46.13 -3.42 -33.93
N LEU A 59 45.75 -2.19 -34.28
CA LEU A 59 46.59 -1.01 -34.09
C LEU A 59 46.05 -0.07 -33.00
N GLY A 60 46.95 0.64 -32.32
CA GLY A 60 46.59 1.72 -31.40
C GLY A 60 45.90 1.26 -30.11
N ASN A 61 46.08 0.00 -29.71
CA ASN A 61 45.52 -0.52 -28.46
C ASN A 61 46.45 -0.24 -27.27
N VAL A 62 45.88 0.17 -26.14
CA VAL A 62 46.56 0.35 -24.84
C VAL A 62 45.96 -0.66 -23.86
N GLY A 63 46.78 -1.57 -23.32
CA GLY A 63 46.32 -2.73 -22.54
C GLY A 63 46.59 -4.03 -23.29
N GLY A 64 45.85 -5.11 -23.00
CA GLY A 64 46.18 -6.45 -23.47
C GLY A 64 44.99 -7.32 -23.88
N GLY A 65 45.20 -8.26 -24.80
CA GLY A 65 44.19 -9.22 -25.23
C GLY A 65 43.10 -8.64 -26.13
N ASN A 66 43.31 -7.46 -26.71
CA ASN A 66 42.32 -6.81 -27.58
C ASN A 66 42.39 -7.33 -29.03
N VAL A 67 41.25 -7.45 -29.70
CA VAL A 67 41.10 -7.74 -31.12
C VAL A 67 40.37 -6.58 -31.81
N GLY A 68 41.05 -5.84 -32.67
CA GLY A 68 40.57 -4.61 -33.30
C GLY A 68 41.51 -3.44 -33.00
N SER A 69 41.05 -2.20 -33.19
CA SER A 69 41.92 -1.03 -33.14
C SER A 69 41.45 0.06 -32.17
N GLY A 70 42.38 0.79 -31.57
CA GLY A 70 42.08 1.96 -30.76
C GLY A 70 41.39 1.67 -29.42
N ASN A 71 41.57 0.47 -28.85
CA ASN A 71 40.99 0.11 -27.56
C ASN A 71 41.90 0.52 -26.40
N VAL A 72 41.32 1.02 -25.31
CA VAL A 72 42.00 1.29 -24.03
C VAL A 72 41.42 0.37 -22.97
N GLY A 73 42.21 -0.56 -22.45
CA GLY A 73 41.80 -1.63 -21.55
C GLY A 73 42.12 -3.00 -22.13
N SER A 74 41.47 -4.04 -21.61
CA SER A 74 41.82 -5.43 -21.93
C SER A 74 40.65 -6.25 -22.44
N PHE A 75 40.94 -7.26 -23.26
CA PHE A 75 39.99 -8.25 -23.76
C PHE A 75 38.80 -7.68 -24.55
N ASN A 76 38.98 -6.57 -25.26
CA ASN A 76 37.94 -6.03 -26.13
C ASN A 76 38.00 -6.65 -27.53
N VAL A 77 36.84 -6.93 -28.12
CA VAL A 77 36.69 -7.32 -29.53
C VAL A 77 35.93 -6.22 -30.25
N GLY A 78 36.54 -5.57 -31.23
CA GLY A 78 36.01 -4.37 -31.88
C GLY A 78 36.98 -3.20 -31.77
N SER A 79 36.51 -2.00 -32.11
CA SER A 79 37.37 -0.81 -32.18
C SER A 79 36.85 0.32 -31.32
N GLY A 80 37.78 1.12 -30.77
CA GLY A 80 37.45 2.34 -30.04
C GLY A 80 36.77 2.12 -28.70
N ASN A 81 36.98 0.97 -28.04
CA ASN A 81 36.42 0.73 -26.72
C ASN A 81 37.34 1.30 -25.62
N ILE A 82 36.74 1.85 -24.57
CA ILE A 82 37.45 2.26 -23.35
C ILE A 82 36.87 1.45 -22.18
N GLY A 83 37.67 0.59 -21.57
CA GLY A 83 37.28 -0.38 -20.56
C GLY A 83 37.60 -1.82 -21.01
N ASN A 84 37.00 -2.81 -20.35
CA ASN A 84 37.39 -4.22 -20.51
C ASN A 84 36.23 -5.10 -20.97
N TYR A 85 36.56 -6.20 -21.65
CA TYR A 85 35.60 -7.25 -22.02
C TYR A 85 34.42 -6.77 -22.87
N ASN A 86 34.61 -5.73 -23.71
CA ASN A 86 33.56 -5.28 -24.61
C ASN A 86 33.61 -6.05 -25.94
N VAL A 87 32.44 -6.36 -26.51
CA VAL A 87 32.30 -6.95 -27.83
C VAL A 87 31.49 -6.00 -28.71
N GLY A 88 32.08 -5.54 -29.80
CA GLY A 88 31.58 -4.47 -30.67
C GLY A 88 32.32 -3.15 -30.47
N PRO A 89 32.06 -2.14 -31.32
CA PRO A 89 32.81 -0.88 -31.33
C PRO A 89 32.23 0.21 -30.43
N GLY A 90 33.12 1.10 -29.98
CA GLY A 90 32.77 2.41 -29.41
C GLY A 90 32.16 2.38 -28.02
N ASN A 91 32.32 1.30 -27.25
CA ASN A 91 31.77 1.20 -25.91
C ASN A 91 32.69 1.88 -24.88
N LEU A 92 32.11 2.62 -23.94
CA LEU A 92 32.79 3.18 -22.78
C LEU A 92 32.26 2.51 -21.51
N GLY A 93 33.10 1.70 -20.86
CA GLY A 93 32.80 0.89 -19.70
C GLY A 93 33.18 -0.58 -19.92
N ASN A 94 32.60 -1.49 -19.14
CA ASN A 94 33.02 -2.90 -19.12
C ASN A 94 31.86 -3.83 -19.49
N TYR A 95 32.18 -4.98 -20.08
CA TYR A 95 31.23 -6.07 -20.34
C TYR A 95 30.05 -5.68 -21.24
N ASN A 96 30.23 -4.71 -22.15
CA ASN A 96 29.19 -4.35 -23.09
C ASN A 96 29.24 -5.24 -24.34
N ILE A 97 28.07 -5.58 -24.89
CA ILE A 97 27.94 -6.29 -26.16
C ILE A 97 27.12 -5.42 -27.11
N GLY A 98 27.73 -4.93 -28.18
CA GLY A 98 27.11 -4.11 -29.20
C GLY A 98 27.87 -2.81 -29.43
N LEU A 99 27.14 -1.74 -29.76
CA LEU A 99 27.72 -0.51 -30.29
C LEU A 99 27.44 0.68 -29.39
N ALA A 100 28.46 1.51 -29.17
CA ALA A 100 28.31 2.83 -28.57
C ALA A 100 27.58 2.83 -27.20
N ASN A 101 27.73 1.78 -26.41
CA ASN A 101 27.17 1.74 -25.05
C ASN A 101 28.07 2.53 -24.10
N LEU A 102 27.48 3.40 -23.30
CA LEU A 102 28.12 4.18 -22.25
C LEU A 102 27.65 3.65 -20.90
N GLY A 103 28.49 2.89 -20.20
CA GLY A 103 28.15 2.21 -18.96
C GLY A 103 28.66 0.77 -18.96
N HIS A 104 28.12 -0.07 -18.09
CA HIS A 104 28.55 -1.44 -17.90
C HIS A 104 27.44 -2.46 -18.20
N TYR A 105 27.83 -3.66 -18.59
CA TYR A 105 26.92 -4.82 -18.74
C TYR A 105 25.72 -4.59 -19.67
N SER A 106 25.83 -3.67 -20.63
CA SER A 106 24.74 -3.37 -21.56
C SER A 106 24.86 -4.19 -22.84
N VAL A 107 23.72 -4.62 -23.38
CA VAL A 107 23.61 -5.38 -24.63
C VAL A 107 22.77 -4.59 -25.63
N GLY A 108 23.34 -4.25 -26.79
CA GLY A 108 22.65 -3.56 -27.87
C GLY A 108 23.35 -2.26 -28.27
N PHE A 109 22.59 -1.21 -28.56
CA PHE A 109 23.10 -0.04 -29.28
C PHE A 109 22.78 1.26 -28.56
N GLY A 110 23.80 2.07 -28.30
CA GLY A 110 23.64 3.45 -27.84
C GLY A 110 22.99 3.56 -26.47
N ASN A 111 23.11 2.54 -25.60
CA ASN A 111 22.57 2.63 -24.25
C ASN A 111 23.49 3.48 -23.36
N ALA A 112 22.92 4.30 -22.48
CA ALA A 112 23.63 5.08 -21.47
C ALA A 112 23.20 4.64 -20.07
N GLY A 113 24.15 4.25 -19.23
CA GLY A 113 23.95 3.59 -17.93
C GLY A 113 24.11 2.07 -18.03
N ASP A 114 23.74 1.36 -16.96
CA ASP A 114 24.17 -0.02 -16.74
C ASP A 114 23.06 -1.06 -16.98
N PHE A 115 23.43 -2.27 -17.37
CA PHE A 115 22.52 -3.42 -17.49
C PHE A 115 21.34 -3.21 -18.46
N ASN A 116 21.47 -2.32 -19.45
CA ASN A 116 20.41 -2.09 -20.43
C ASN A 116 20.48 -3.11 -21.55
N VAL A 117 19.34 -3.62 -21.99
CA VAL A 117 19.21 -4.52 -23.14
C VAL A 117 18.32 -3.87 -24.19
N GLY A 118 18.88 -3.57 -25.36
CA GLY A 118 18.17 -2.99 -26.51
C GLY A 118 18.83 -1.72 -27.03
N PHE A 119 18.03 -0.71 -27.34
CA PHE A 119 18.47 0.44 -28.14
C PHE A 119 18.17 1.75 -27.42
N ALA A 120 19.15 2.64 -27.36
CA ALA A 120 19.01 4.02 -26.91
C ALA A 120 18.37 4.18 -25.51
N ASN A 121 18.52 3.20 -24.62
CA ASN A 121 18.01 3.32 -23.25
C ASN A 121 18.95 4.20 -22.41
N THR A 122 18.40 5.02 -21.52
CA THR A 122 19.13 5.86 -20.57
C THR A 122 18.73 5.51 -19.13
N GLY A 123 19.69 5.22 -18.26
CA GLY A 123 19.47 4.75 -16.90
C GLY A 123 19.88 3.28 -16.74
N SER A 124 19.18 2.49 -15.92
CA SER A 124 19.67 1.15 -15.56
C SER A 124 18.61 0.05 -15.67
N ASN A 125 19.02 -1.17 -16.06
CA ASN A 125 18.14 -2.35 -16.12
C ASN A 125 16.91 -2.17 -17.04
N ASN A 126 17.01 -1.39 -18.11
CA ASN A 126 15.91 -1.25 -19.07
C ASN A 126 16.00 -2.32 -20.16
N PHE A 127 14.85 -2.86 -20.57
CA PHE A 127 14.71 -3.76 -21.71
C PHE A 127 13.82 -3.12 -22.78
N GLY A 128 14.37 -2.88 -23.97
CA GLY A 128 13.63 -2.39 -25.14
C GLY A 128 14.27 -1.16 -25.80
N LEU A 129 13.45 -0.19 -26.22
CA LEU A 129 13.87 0.93 -27.06
C LEU A 129 13.60 2.27 -26.39
N ALA A 130 14.59 3.15 -26.31
CA ALA A 130 14.45 4.55 -25.92
C ALA A 130 13.79 4.77 -24.54
N ASN A 131 13.99 3.86 -23.59
CA ASN A 131 13.49 4.04 -22.22
C ASN A 131 14.44 4.92 -21.41
N THR A 132 13.89 5.83 -20.60
CA THR A 132 14.62 6.72 -19.67
C THR A 132 14.19 6.43 -18.24
N GLY A 133 15.13 6.08 -17.37
CA GLY A 133 14.90 5.69 -15.98
C GLY A 133 15.39 4.27 -15.70
N SER A 134 14.77 3.56 -14.78
CA SER A 134 15.25 2.24 -14.32
C SER A 134 14.19 1.15 -14.37
N ASN A 135 14.59 -0.09 -14.67
CA ASN A 135 13.72 -1.28 -14.64
C ASN A 135 12.50 -1.20 -15.57
N ASN A 136 12.60 -0.50 -16.71
CA ASN A 136 11.51 -0.40 -17.67
C ASN A 136 11.55 -1.54 -18.69
N PHE A 137 10.39 -2.07 -19.09
CA PHE A 137 10.24 -3.02 -20.19
C PHE A 137 9.31 -2.43 -21.26
N GLY A 138 9.85 -2.01 -22.40
CA GLY A 138 9.01 -1.39 -23.43
C GLY A 138 9.72 -0.46 -24.39
N ILE A 139 8.96 0.48 -24.95
CA ILE A 139 9.44 1.45 -25.94
C ILE A 139 9.13 2.86 -25.44
N GLY A 140 10.11 3.76 -25.34
CA GLY A 140 9.89 5.19 -25.11
C GLY A 140 9.39 5.56 -23.71
N LEU A 141 9.56 4.69 -22.71
CA LEU A 141 9.06 4.92 -21.35
C LEU A 141 9.94 5.94 -20.61
N THR A 142 9.36 6.84 -19.82
CA THR A 142 10.09 7.79 -18.95
C THR A 142 9.64 7.64 -17.51
N GLY A 143 10.53 7.24 -16.61
CA GLY A 143 10.24 6.89 -15.21
C GLY A 143 10.83 5.53 -14.83
N ASP A 144 10.45 4.98 -13.68
CA ASP A 144 10.99 3.72 -13.17
C ASP A 144 9.94 2.60 -13.09
N GLY A 145 10.31 1.36 -13.40
CA GLY A 145 9.48 0.16 -13.22
C GLY A 145 8.27 0.08 -14.14
N GLN A 146 8.30 0.74 -15.31
CA GLN A 146 7.17 0.77 -16.23
C GLN A 146 7.19 -0.38 -17.23
N VAL A 147 6.01 -0.85 -17.63
CA VAL A 147 5.86 -1.83 -18.71
C VAL A 147 4.85 -1.33 -19.74
N GLY A 148 5.26 -1.14 -21.00
CA GLY A 148 4.37 -0.72 -22.09
C GLY A 148 5.00 0.16 -23.18
N PHE A 149 4.23 1.09 -23.71
CA PHE A 149 4.67 2.07 -24.72
C PHE A 149 4.67 3.50 -24.17
N GLY A 150 5.68 4.24 -24.56
CA GLY A 150 6.03 5.60 -24.17
C GLY A 150 4.98 6.59 -24.59
N GLY A 151 4.74 7.59 -23.73
CA GLY A 151 3.66 8.56 -23.90
C GLY A 151 2.27 8.01 -23.56
N LEU A 152 2.12 6.68 -23.43
CA LEU A 152 0.89 6.09 -22.94
C LEU A 152 0.95 5.86 -21.42
N ASN A 153 2.11 5.75 -20.77
CA ASN A 153 2.15 5.77 -19.30
C ASN A 153 2.98 6.96 -18.78
N SER A 154 2.58 7.52 -17.63
CA SER A 154 3.33 8.57 -16.93
C SER A 154 3.44 8.28 -15.43
N GLY A 155 4.58 8.63 -14.82
CA GLY A 155 4.88 8.33 -13.42
C GLY A 155 5.74 7.07 -13.26
N SER A 156 5.49 6.24 -12.25
CA SER A 156 6.35 5.09 -11.91
C SER A 156 5.56 3.81 -11.66
N GLY A 157 6.16 2.65 -11.91
CA GLY A 157 5.61 1.34 -11.57
C GLY A 157 4.32 0.96 -12.30
N ASN A 158 3.95 1.67 -13.38
CA ASN A 158 2.71 1.41 -14.10
C ASN A 158 2.88 0.25 -15.10
N ILE A 159 1.91 -0.67 -15.12
CA ILE A 159 1.84 -1.81 -16.03
C ILE A 159 0.58 -1.67 -16.89
N GLY A 160 0.74 -1.60 -18.20
CA GLY A 160 -0.38 -1.50 -19.16
C GLY A 160 -0.26 -0.25 -20.02
N LEU A 161 -1.37 0.46 -20.29
CA LEU A 161 -1.40 1.64 -21.18
C LEU A 161 -2.30 2.74 -20.60
N PHE A 162 -2.02 3.99 -20.94
CA PHE A 162 -2.79 5.17 -20.52
C PHE A 162 -2.84 5.39 -19.01
N ASN A 163 -1.94 4.79 -18.22
CA ASN A 163 -1.92 4.99 -16.77
C ASN A 163 -1.07 6.20 -16.38
N SER A 164 -1.48 6.90 -15.31
CA SER A 164 -0.78 8.04 -14.73
C SER A 164 -0.63 7.89 -13.21
N GLY A 165 0.51 8.30 -12.67
CA GLY A 165 0.80 8.19 -11.24
C GLY A 165 1.67 6.96 -10.93
N SER A 166 1.38 6.25 -9.84
CA SER A 166 2.26 5.21 -9.29
C SER A 166 1.61 3.84 -9.19
N GLY A 167 2.27 2.79 -9.68
CA GLY A 167 1.90 1.40 -9.36
C GLY A 167 0.55 0.94 -9.91
N ASN A 168 0.02 1.58 -10.96
CA ASN A 168 -1.27 1.20 -11.53
C ASN A 168 -1.12 0.03 -12.51
N ILE A 169 -2.07 -0.90 -12.49
CA ILE A 169 -2.11 -2.05 -13.40
C ILE A 169 -3.40 -2.02 -14.21
N GLY A 170 -3.29 -1.99 -15.53
CA GLY A 170 -4.41 -2.02 -16.46
C GLY A 170 -4.42 -0.83 -17.41
N LEU A 171 -5.57 -0.18 -17.57
CA LEU A 171 -5.76 0.87 -18.58
C LEU A 171 -6.35 2.16 -18.00
N PHE A 172 -5.87 3.31 -18.46
CA PHE A 172 -6.49 4.62 -18.15
C PHE A 172 -6.59 4.95 -16.65
N ASN A 173 -5.82 4.29 -15.78
CA ASN A 173 -5.89 4.56 -14.34
C ASN A 173 -5.08 5.82 -13.98
N SER A 174 -5.52 6.54 -12.95
CA SER A 174 -4.84 7.72 -12.42
C SER A 174 -4.69 7.65 -10.91
N GLY A 175 -3.54 8.07 -10.39
CA GLY A 175 -3.24 8.04 -8.96
C GLY A 175 -2.37 6.84 -8.59
N THR A 176 -2.72 6.12 -7.53
CA THR A 176 -1.81 5.14 -6.91
C THR A 176 -2.43 3.75 -6.77
N GLY A 177 -1.75 2.71 -7.25
CA GLY A 177 -2.06 1.32 -6.90
C GLY A 177 -3.43 0.84 -7.38
N ASN A 178 -3.99 1.43 -8.43
CA ASN A 178 -5.28 0.99 -8.96
C ASN A 178 -5.11 -0.23 -9.88
N PHE A 179 -6.08 -1.15 -9.82
CA PHE A 179 -6.14 -2.34 -10.68
C PHE A 179 -7.41 -2.33 -11.53
N GLY A 180 -7.27 -2.36 -12.85
CA GLY A 180 -8.40 -2.43 -13.79
C GLY A 180 -8.43 -1.27 -14.78
N VAL A 181 -9.58 -0.65 -14.99
CA VAL A 181 -9.79 0.32 -16.08
C VAL A 181 -10.38 1.64 -15.59
N GLY A 182 -9.74 2.75 -15.91
CA GLY A 182 -10.31 4.08 -15.72
C GLY A 182 -10.55 4.46 -14.26
N ASN A 183 -9.85 3.83 -13.31
CA ASN A 183 -9.98 4.20 -11.91
C ASN A 183 -9.16 5.46 -11.60
N SER A 184 -9.65 6.28 -10.68
CA SER A 184 -8.98 7.49 -10.22
C SER A 184 -8.84 7.51 -8.70
N GLY A 185 -7.71 7.98 -8.20
CA GLY A 185 -7.40 7.98 -6.77
C GLY A 185 -6.51 6.81 -6.38
N SER A 186 -6.82 6.10 -5.28
CA SER A 186 -5.91 5.12 -4.69
C SER A 186 -6.55 3.75 -4.45
N TYR A 187 -5.83 2.68 -4.78
CA TYR A 187 -6.17 1.28 -4.42
C TYR A 187 -7.56 0.81 -4.86
N ASN A 188 -8.11 1.41 -5.92
CA ASN A 188 -9.38 0.96 -6.46
C ASN A 188 -9.19 -0.27 -7.36
N THR A 189 -10.12 -1.21 -7.28
CA THR A 189 -10.14 -2.42 -8.11
C THR A 189 -11.42 -2.50 -8.92
N GLY A 190 -11.30 -2.60 -10.25
CA GLY A 190 -12.44 -2.73 -11.16
C GLY A 190 -12.48 -1.63 -12.22
N ILE A 191 -13.64 -1.03 -12.45
CA ILE A 191 -13.84 -0.10 -13.58
C ILE A 191 -14.43 1.22 -13.10
N GLY A 192 -13.80 2.33 -13.47
CA GLY A 192 -14.39 3.66 -13.33
C GLY A 192 -14.62 4.10 -11.88
N ASN A 193 -13.93 3.52 -10.91
CA ASN A 193 -14.07 3.94 -9.51
C ASN A 193 -13.26 5.21 -9.25
N ALA A 194 -13.77 6.10 -8.41
CA ALA A 194 -13.12 7.34 -8.01
C ALA A 194 -12.98 7.40 -6.48
N GLY A 195 -11.81 7.82 -6.00
CA GLY A 195 -11.53 7.91 -4.56
C GLY A 195 -10.60 6.79 -4.09
N GLY A 196 -10.97 6.06 -3.03
CA GLY A 196 -10.05 5.17 -2.31
C GLY A 196 -10.60 3.80 -1.99
N SER A 197 -9.83 2.74 -2.27
CA SER A 197 -10.12 1.36 -1.84
C SER A 197 -11.49 0.83 -2.26
N ASN A 198 -12.06 1.35 -3.36
CA ASN A 198 -13.34 0.87 -3.87
C ASN A 198 -13.14 -0.39 -4.72
N THR A 199 -14.10 -1.30 -4.69
CA THR A 199 -14.11 -2.51 -5.51
C THR A 199 -15.40 -2.61 -6.34
N GLY A 200 -15.28 -2.87 -7.63
CA GLY A 200 -16.42 -3.04 -8.53
C GLY A 200 -16.49 -1.95 -9.60
N LEU A 201 -17.66 -1.37 -9.82
CA LEU A 201 -17.94 -0.51 -10.97
C LEU A 201 -18.46 0.86 -10.53
N PHE A 202 -17.84 1.94 -11.03
CA PHE A 202 -18.36 3.30 -10.91
C PHE A 202 -18.66 3.77 -9.49
N ASN A 203 -17.97 3.23 -8.48
CA ASN A 203 -18.12 3.71 -7.11
C ASN A 203 -17.31 5.00 -6.89
N ALA A 204 -17.85 5.97 -6.17
CA ALA A 204 -17.21 7.23 -5.84
C ALA A 204 -17.14 7.44 -4.32
N GLY A 205 -15.95 7.68 -3.80
CA GLY A 205 -15.67 7.90 -2.38
C GLY A 205 -14.74 6.82 -1.82
N LEU A 206 -14.98 6.29 -0.62
CA LEU A 206 -14.06 5.39 0.07
C LEU A 206 -14.69 4.04 0.41
N ILE A 207 -13.96 2.95 0.18
CA ILE A 207 -14.26 1.60 0.70
C ILE A 207 -15.68 1.15 0.30
N ASN A 208 -16.11 1.50 -0.91
CA ASN A 208 -17.36 1.01 -1.46
C ASN A 208 -17.13 -0.30 -2.23
N THR A 209 -18.11 -1.20 -2.16
CA THR A 209 -18.11 -2.44 -2.95
C THR A 209 -19.39 -2.60 -3.75
N GLY A 210 -19.28 -3.01 -5.01
CA GLY A 210 -20.41 -3.23 -5.91
C GLY A 210 -20.49 -2.18 -7.01
N ILE A 211 -21.66 -1.58 -7.25
CA ILE A 211 -21.92 -0.78 -8.46
C ILE A 211 -22.49 0.59 -8.10
N GLY A 212 -21.85 1.67 -8.56
CA GLY A 212 -22.46 3.00 -8.57
C GLY A 212 -22.76 3.59 -7.20
N ASN A 213 -22.06 3.17 -6.14
CA ASN A 213 -22.23 3.76 -4.81
C ASN A 213 -21.50 5.10 -4.74
N THR A 214 -22.16 6.14 -4.24
CA THR A 214 -21.57 7.46 -3.97
C THR A 214 -21.58 7.73 -2.46
N GLY A 215 -20.45 8.13 -1.90
CA GLY A 215 -20.26 8.22 -0.44
C GLY A 215 -19.21 7.21 0.02
N SER A 216 -19.24 6.78 1.28
CA SER A 216 -18.21 5.86 1.80
C SER A 216 -18.80 4.67 2.55
N TYR A 217 -18.05 3.56 2.59
CA TYR A 217 -18.39 2.36 3.35
C TYR A 217 -19.70 1.68 2.93
N SER A 218 -20.10 1.84 1.67
CA SER A 218 -21.34 1.27 1.16
C SER A 218 -21.11 -0.04 0.37
N SER A 219 -22.03 -0.98 0.50
CA SER A 219 -21.99 -2.26 -0.22
C SER A 219 -23.28 -2.51 -1.00
N GLY A 220 -23.14 -3.06 -2.21
CA GLY A 220 -24.25 -3.32 -3.13
C GLY A 220 -24.32 -2.30 -4.25
N GLY A 221 -25.49 -1.72 -4.53
CA GLY A 221 -25.73 -0.98 -5.78
C GLY A 221 -26.44 0.36 -5.62
N PHE A 222 -25.94 1.41 -6.26
CA PHE A 222 -26.63 2.70 -6.41
C PHE A 222 -27.02 3.36 -5.08
N ASN A 223 -26.24 3.14 -4.01
CA ASN A 223 -26.46 3.83 -2.75
C ASN A 223 -25.81 5.23 -2.80
N ALA A 224 -26.51 6.24 -2.29
CA ALA A 224 -26.01 7.60 -2.14
C ALA A 224 -25.96 7.98 -0.65
N GLY A 225 -24.77 8.30 -0.15
CA GLY A 225 -24.50 8.44 1.28
C GLY A 225 -23.60 7.31 1.80
N SER A 226 -23.46 7.23 3.11
CA SER A 226 -22.43 6.43 3.77
C SER A 226 -23.01 5.24 4.55
N THR A 227 -22.23 4.16 4.62
CA THR A 227 -22.53 2.98 5.44
C THR A 227 -23.85 2.30 5.04
N ASN A 228 -24.20 2.34 3.75
CA ASN A 228 -25.42 1.70 3.24
C ASN A 228 -25.12 0.28 2.75
N THR A 229 -26.02 -0.67 3.00
CA THR A 229 -25.92 -2.04 2.49
C THR A 229 -27.19 -2.41 1.72
N GLY A 230 -27.03 -2.98 0.53
CA GLY A 230 -28.15 -3.33 -0.36
C GLY A 230 -28.19 -2.40 -1.56
N GLY A 231 -29.33 -1.82 -1.92
CA GLY A 231 -29.37 -0.98 -3.12
C GLY A 231 -30.37 0.15 -3.16
N PHE A 232 -30.04 1.19 -3.92
CA PHE A 232 -30.86 2.39 -4.11
C PHE A 232 -31.21 3.10 -2.80
N ASN A 233 -30.38 2.98 -1.76
CA ASN A 233 -30.60 3.72 -0.52
C ASN A 233 -30.01 5.13 -0.63
N THR A 234 -30.70 6.14 -0.10
CA THR A 234 -30.25 7.54 -0.07
C THR A 234 -30.25 8.04 1.37
N GLY A 235 -29.15 8.61 1.85
CA GLY A 235 -28.90 8.90 3.27
C GLY A 235 -27.88 7.94 3.85
N ASP A 236 -27.78 7.83 5.16
CA ASP A 236 -26.72 7.09 5.84
C ASP A 236 -27.26 5.89 6.66
N TYR A 237 -26.44 4.85 6.82
CA TYR A 237 -26.72 3.69 7.68
C TYR A 237 -27.95 2.86 7.32
N ASN A 238 -28.39 2.89 6.06
CA ASN A 238 -29.52 2.10 5.61
C ASN A 238 -29.12 0.68 5.22
N THR A 239 -29.95 -0.29 5.55
CA THR A 239 -29.82 -1.68 5.12
C THR A 239 -31.06 -2.13 4.38
N GLY A 240 -30.90 -2.68 3.17
CA GLY A 240 -31.99 -3.18 2.33
C GLY A 240 -32.12 -2.38 1.03
N TYR A 241 -33.35 -2.10 0.58
CA TYR A 241 -33.58 -1.54 -0.75
C TYR A 241 -34.48 -0.31 -0.75
N VAL A 242 -34.10 0.70 -1.53
CA VAL A 242 -34.93 1.90 -1.78
C VAL A 242 -35.29 2.65 -0.49
N ASN A 243 -34.43 2.61 0.53
CA ASN A 243 -34.65 3.40 1.74
C ASN A 243 -34.08 4.82 1.56
N ALA A 244 -34.89 5.83 1.81
CA ALA A 244 -34.48 7.22 1.91
C ALA A 244 -34.48 7.67 3.38
N GLY A 245 -33.61 8.60 3.74
CA GLY A 245 -33.39 9.00 5.15
C GLY A 245 -32.28 8.15 5.78
N ASP A 246 -32.21 8.13 7.11
CA ASP A 246 -31.11 7.51 7.84
C ASP A 246 -31.56 6.35 8.72
N TYR A 247 -30.67 5.37 8.94
CA TYR A 247 -30.86 4.24 9.87
C TYR A 247 -32.07 3.34 9.58
N ASN A 248 -32.51 3.24 8.33
CA ASN A 248 -33.61 2.36 7.97
C ASN A 248 -33.14 0.94 7.66
N THR A 249 -33.91 -0.04 8.10
CA THR A 249 -33.73 -1.45 7.72
C THR A 249 -34.98 -1.96 7.01
N GLY A 250 -34.82 -2.50 5.80
CA GLY A 250 -35.88 -3.14 5.03
C GLY A 250 -36.08 -2.51 3.65
N VAL A 251 -37.33 -2.25 3.24
CA VAL A 251 -37.64 -1.86 1.86
C VAL A 251 -38.53 -0.62 1.80
N ALA A 252 -38.14 0.37 1.00
CA ALA A 252 -38.98 1.54 0.70
C ALA A 252 -39.43 2.32 1.94
N ASN A 253 -38.55 2.48 2.93
CA ASN A 253 -38.78 3.40 4.05
C ASN A 253 -38.20 4.77 3.71
N SER A 254 -38.95 5.87 3.91
CA SER A 254 -38.51 7.22 3.55
C SER A 254 -38.28 8.17 4.73
N GLY A 255 -38.71 7.80 5.93
CA GLY A 255 -38.36 8.51 7.16
C GLY A 255 -37.09 7.96 7.78
N ASP A 256 -36.83 8.23 9.06
CA ASP A 256 -35.61 7.82 9.75
C ASP A 256 -35.85 6.74 10.81
N VAL A 257 -34.86 5.90 11.06
CA VAL A 257 -34.87 4.90 12.16
C VAL A 257 -36.04 3.91 12.05
N ASN A 258 -36.38 3.48 10.83
CA ASN A 258 -37.46 2.53 10.61
C ASN A 258 -36.96 1.11 10.40
N THR A 259 -37.71 0.12 10.87
CA THR A 259 -37.51 -1.28 10.54
C THR A 259 -38.77 -1.85 9.90
N GLY A 260 -38.68 -2.31 8.65
CA GLY A 260 -39.81 -2.89 7.93
C GLY A 260 -39.94 -2.39 6.51
N ALA A 261 -41.15 -2.17 6.02
CA ALA A 261 -41.36 -1.74 4.64
C ALA A 261 -42.48 -0.73 4.43
N PHE A 262 -42.29 0.15 3.43
CA PHE A 262 -43.25 1.18 3.05
C PHE A 262 -43.62 2.13 4.20
N ILE A 263 -42.64 2.49 5.03
CA ILE A 263 -42.82 3.40 6.17
C ILE A 263 -42.37 4.81 5.77
N SER A 264 -43.29 5.79 5.83
CA SER A 264 -42.96 7.19 5.54
C SER A 264 -42.70 8.06 6.78
N GLY A 265 -43.15 7.63 7.96
CA GLY A 265 -42.82 8.28 9.23
C GLY A 265 -41.46 7.83 9.76
N SER A 266 -41.09 8.28 10.96
CA SER A 266 -39.83 7.94 11.63
C SER A 266 -40.04 7.10 12.90
N TYR A 267 -38.97 6.45 13.37
CA TYR A 267 -38.95 5.64 14.61
C TYR A 267 -40.00 4.53 14.66
N SER A 268 -40.30 3.90 13.53
CA SER A 268 -41.41 2.93 13.43
C SER A 268 -40.95 1.52 13.07
N ASN A 269 -41.71 0.52 13.50
CA ASN A 269 -41.51 -0.89 13.17
C ASN A 269 -42.77 -1.47 12.51
N GLY A 270 -42.66 -2.11 11.34
CA GLY A 270 -43.75 -2.82 10.69
C GLY A 270 -43.92 -2.51 9.21
N LEU A 271 -45.17 -2.38 8.75
CA LEU A 271 -45.47 -2.22 7.32
C LEU A 271 -46.48 -1.08 7.12
N PHE A 272 -46.31 -0.28 6.07
CA PHE A 272 -47.28 0.74 5.61
C PHE A 272 -47.61 1.84 6.65
N TRP A 273 -46.68 2.15 7.55
CA TRP A 273 -46.87 3.23 8.52
C TRP A 273 -46.63 4.60 7.89
N ARG A 274 -47.55 5.53 8.15
CA ARG A 274 -47.42 6.92 7.67
C ARG A 274 -46.99 7.91 8.74
N GLY A 275 -47.25 7.61 10.00
CA GLY A 275 -46.92 8.46 11.14
C GLY A 275 -45.67 7.99 11.87
N ASP A 276 -45.19 8.82 12.79
CA ASP A 276 -44.02 8.51 13.60
C ASP A 276 -44.39 7.59 14.77
N HIS A 277 -43.39 6.87 15.28
CA HIS A 277 -43.51 6.02 16.44
C HIS A 277 -44.66 4.99 16.34
N GLN A 278 -44.76 4.30 15.21
CA GLN A 278 -45.74 3.25 15.00
C GLN A 278 -45.14 1.86 15.20
N GLY A 279 -45.94 0.93 15.71
CA GLY A 279 -45.49 -0.44 15.97
C GLY A 279 -44.43 -0.57 17.09
N LEU A 280 -44.35 0.42 17.99
CA LEU A 280 -43.54 0.31 19.21
C LEU A 280 -44.20 -0.61 20.23
N ILE A 281 -43.37 -1.32 21.00
CA ILE A 281 -43.80 -2.04 22.19
C ILE A 281 -43.74 -1.08 23.38
N GLY A 282 -44.90 -0.77 23.98
CA GLY A 282 -45.00 0.07 25.17
C GLY A 282 -45.19 -0.74 26.47
N ILE A 283 -44.67 -0.22 27.58
CA ILE A 283 -44.95 -0.70 28.95
C ILE A 283 -45.63 0.45 29.70
N SER A 284 -46.80 0.21 30.29
CA SER A 284 -47.56 1.20 31.09
C SER A 284 -47.66 0.76 32.55
N TYR A 285 -47.49 1.69 33.50
CA TYR A 285 -47.73 1.45 34.94
C TYR A 285 -48.65 2.54 35.52
N ALA A 286 -49.54 2.16 36.43
CA ALA A 286 -50.39 3.08 37.18
C ALA A 286 -50.02 3.02 38.67
N LEU A 287 -49.61 4.15 39.26
CA LEU A 287 -49.36 4.28 40.69
C LEU A 287 -50.65 4.67 41.41
N VAL A 288 -51.23 3.74 42.17
CA VAL A 288 -52.27 4.08 43.14
C VAL A 288 -51.56 4.45 44.44
N VAL A 289 -51.47 5.74 44.76
CA VAL A 289 -51.01 6.20 46.07
C VAL A 289 -52.18 6.06 47.04
N PRO A 290 -52.11 5.18 48.07
CA PRO A 290 -53.14 5.10 49.08
C PRO A 290 -53.23 6.42 49.85
N GLU A 291 -54.43 6.83 50.26
CA GLU A 291 -54.63 7.97 51.15
C GLU A 291 -53.79 7.78 52.42
N ILE A 292 -52.98 8.78 52.79
CA ILE A 292 -52.19 8.76 54.03
C ILE A 292 -53.05 9.40 55.13
N PRO A 293 -53.65 8.63 56.05
CA PRO A 293 -54.41 9.22 57.15
C PRO A 293 -53.43 9.85 58.15
N ILE A 294 -53.33 11.18 58.12
CA ILE A 294 -52.65 11.93 59.17
C ILE A 294 -53.65 12.15 60.30
N HIS A 295 -53.47 11.45 61.42
CA HIS A 295 -54.20 11.72 62.66
C HIS A 295 -53.33 12.57 63.58
N ALA A 296 -53.44 13.89 63.46
CA ALA A 296 -52.84 14.83 64.40
C ALA A 296 -53.77 15.02 65.61
N GLY A 297 -53.53 14.27 66.68
CA GLY A 297 -54.21 14.48 67.96
C GLY A 297 -53.54 15.61 68.73
N ILE A 298 -54.14 16.79 68.78
CA ILE A 298 -53.69 17.88 69.65
C ILE A 298 -54.41 17.75 70.99
N SER A 299 -53.72 17.27 72.01
CA SER A 299 -54.19 17.30 73.40
C SER A 299 -53.67 18.57 74.08
N ILE A 300 -54.52 19.58 74.25
CA ILE A 300 -54.21 20.78 75.05
C ILE A 300 -54.81 20.57 76.44
N PRO A 301 -54.03 20.21 77.47
CA PRO A 301 -54.53 20.23 78.84
C PRO A 301 -54.80 21.68 79.24
N VAL A 302 -56.08 22.05 79.37
CA VAL A 302 -56.47 23.37 79.88
C VAL A 302 -56.29 23.38 81.39
N ASN A 303 -55.15 23.91 81.85
CA ASN A 303 -55.04 24.50 83.18
C ASN A 303 -54.30 25.85 83.01
N ILE A 304 -55.07 26.94 83.03
CA ILE A 304 -54.56 28.33 82.97
C ILE A 304 -53.85 28.60 84.32
N PRO A 305 -52.62 29.16 84.40
CA PRO A 305 -52.00 30.14 83.49
C PRO A 305 -50.53 29.86 83.04
N PHE A 306 -50.21 30.34 81.84
CA PHE A 306 -48.88 30.66 81.24
C PHE A 306 -47.77 29.59 81.17
N GLY A 307 -47.55 29.08 79.95
CA GLY A 307 -46.38 28.31 79.51
C GLY A 307 -46.75 26.94 78.97
N GLY A 308 -47.17 26.86 77.70
CA GLY A 308 -47.43 25.59 77.03
C GLY A 308 -46.28 25.25 76.09
N ASP A 309 -45.50 24.22 76.43
CA ASP A 309 -44.58 23.57 75.48
C ASP A 309 -45.39 22.84 74.40
N VAL A 310 -44.90 22.91 73.16
CA VAL A 310 -45.43 22.09 72.06
C VAL A 310 -44.90 20.67 72.26
N GLY A 311 -45.78 19.68 72.46
CA GLY A 311 -45.35 18.29 72.57
C GLY A 311 -44.75 17.76 71.26
N ASP A 312 -43.85 16.76 71.38
CA ASP A 312 -43.14 16.13 70.26
C ASP A 312 -44.07 15.75 69.09
N ILE A 313 -43.70 16.13 67.87
CA ILE A 313 -44.40 15.74 66.64
C ILE A 313 -43.72 14.48 66.09
N ASN A 314 -44.44 13.34 66.15
CA ASN A 314 -44.01 12.08 65.56
C ASN A 314 -44.64 11.87 64.17
N ILE A 315 -43.81 11.73 63.14
CA ILE A 315 -44.25 11.35 61.79
C ILE A 315 -43.83 9.89 61.55
N PRO A 316 -44.78 8.93 61.53
CA PRO A 316 -44.45 7.52 61.37
C PRO A 316 -43.84 7.23 60.00
N SER A 317 -43.01 6.18 59.93
CA SER A 317 -42.41 5.71 58.68
C SER A 317 -43.47 5.28 57.69
N VAL A 318 -43.40 5.77 56.45
CA VAL A 318 -44.30 5.36 55.36
C VAL A 318 -43.56 4.35 54.50
N THR A 319 -44.16 3.18 54.28
CA THR A 319 -43.60 2.15 53.40
C THR A 319 -44.36 2.11 52.08
N ILE A 320 -43.67 2.39 50.99
CA ILE A 320 -44.18 2.21 49.63
C ILE A 320 -43.98 0.73 49.25
N PRO A 321 -45.05 -0.01 48.91
CA PRO A 321 -44.96 -1.44 48.59
C PRO A 321 -44.16 -1.70 47.31
N GLN A 322 -43.64 -2.93 47.17
CA GLN A 322 -42.87 -3.34 45.99
C GLN A 322 -43.72 -3.27 44.71
N ILE A 323 -43.21 -2.60 43.70
CA ILE A 323 -43.85 -2.40 42.40
C ILE A 323 -43.40 -3.50 41.45
N GLN A 324 -44.34 -4.26 40.86
CA GLN A 324 -44.04 -5.31 39.87
C GLN A 324 -44.12 -4.76 38.44
N LEU A 325 -43.12 -5.06 37.61
CA LEU A 325 -43.05 -4.63 36.22
C LEU A 325 -43.54 -5.75 35.27
N ARG A 326 -44.60 -5.48 34.48
CA ARG A 326 -45.23 -6.46 33.56
C ARG A 326 -45.40 -5.90 32.14
N THR A 327 -45.44 -6.78 31.14
CA THR A 327 -45.72 -6.43 29.73
C THR A 327 -47.20 -6.52 29.40
N TYR A 328 -47.71 -5.58 28.58
CA TYR A 328 -49.16 -5.49 28.28
C TYR A 328 -49.70 -6.64 27.41
N PHE A 329 -48.86 -7.22 26.54
CA PHE A 329 -49.31 -8.19 25.54
C PHE A 329 -49.04 -9.65 25.88
N LEU A 330 -48.13 -9.92 26.82
CA LEU A 330 -47.75 -11.29 27.22
C LEU A 330 -47.82 -11.53 28.73
N ASP A 331 -48.12 -10.50 29.53
CA ASP A 331 -48.19 -10.57 31.01
C ASP A 331 -46.96 -11.22 31.67
N ILE A 332 -45.77 -10.94 31.14
CA ILE A 332 -44.49 -11.49 31.66
C ILE A 332 -43.94 -10.55 32.74
N LEU A 333 -43.58 -11.11 33.90
CA LEU A 333 -43.02 -10.39 35.07
C LEU A 333 -41.50 -10.26 34.96
N PHE A 334 -40.97 -9.03 34.99
CA PHE A 334 -39.53 -8.74 34.84
C PHE A 334 -38.80 -8.47 36.17
N GLY A 335 -39.50 -8.55 37.29
CA GLY A 335 -38.99 -8.20 38.62
C GLY A 335 -39.75 -7.00 39.21
N GLY A 336 -39.27 -6.48 40.33
CA GLY A 336 -39.90 -5.35 40.99
C GLY A 336 -38.94 -4.40 41.68
N VAL A 337 -39.39 -3.15 41.85
CA VAL A 337 -38.66 -2.08 42.54
C VAL A 337 -39.32 -1.82 43.89
N GLY A 338 -38.54 -1.80 44.97
CA GLY A 338 -39.02 -1.58 46.34
C GLY A 338 -39.14 -2.85 47.19
N PRO A 339 -39.63 -2.75 48.43
CA PRO A 339 -40.29 -1.58 49.04
C PRO A 339 -39.32 -0.45 49.43
N ILE A 340 -39.80 0.79 49.39
CA ILE A 340 -39.07 1.98 49.84
C ILE A 340 -39.74 2.46 51.12
N THR A 341 -39.01 2.44 52.23
CA THR A 341 -39.50 2.94 53.53
C THR A 341 -38.83 4.26 53.85
N THR A 342 -39.61 5.30 54.10
CA THR A 342 -39.08 6.54 54.67
C THR A 342 -38.88 6.36 56.18
N PRO A 343 -37.77 6.85 56.77
CA PRO A 343 -37.56 6.76 58.20
C PRO A 343 -38.56 7.63 58.97
N CYS A 344 -38.92 7.20 60.18
CA CYS A 344 -39.70 7.99 61.13
C CYS A 344 -38.94 9.29 61.44
N GLN A 345 -39.64 10.43 61.42
CA GLN A 345 -39.06 11.72 61.81
C GLN A 345 -39.73 12.21 63.09
N ASP A 346 -38.91 12.38 64.13
CA ASP A 346 -39.33 12.99 65.39
C ASP A 346 -38.83 14.42 65.43
N PHE A 347 -39.76 15.38 65.43
CA PHE A 347 -39.44 16.78 65.67
C PHE A 347 -39.73 17.08 67.13
N ARG A 348 -38.66 17.20 67.91
CA ARG A 348 -38.70 17.66 69.31
C ARG A 348 -38.42 19.16 69.32
N SER A 349 -39.29 19.95 69.95
CA SER A 349 -39.05 21.39 70.17
C SER A 349 -38.20 21.64 71.40
#